data_AF-A0A5N4C3A1-F1
#
_entry.id   AF-A0A5N4C3A1-F1
#
_cell.length_a   1.000
_cell.length_b   1.000
_cell.length_c   1.000
_cell.angle_alpha   90.00
_cell.angle_beta   90.00
_cell.angle_gamma   90.00
#
_symmetry.space_group_name_H-M   'P 1'
#
loop_
_entity.id
_entity.type
_entity.pdbx_description
1 polymer ?
#
loop_
_entity_poly.entity_id
_entity_poly.type
_entity_poly.pdbx_seq_one_letter_code
_entity_poly.pdbx_strand_id
1 'polypeptide(L)'
;MEPRRWQKESKREHDPRPSIAGGSLAEGRAPDGYAQCLWVHTSQVTMSNRTKLQNKEHVIEALYRAKFKFPGRQKIHISKKWGFTKFNGDEFENMVAEK
;
A
#
# COMPACT_ATOMS: atom_id res chain seq x y z
N MET A 1 70.98 0.71 3.54
CA MET A 1 70.53 2.11 3.49
C MET A 1 69.04 2.10 3.14
N GLU A 2 68.19 2.46 4.09
CA GLU A 2 66.82 2.97 3.87
C GLU A 2 66.85 4.48 4.17
N PRO A 3 65.94 5.39 3.70
CA PRO A 3 64.48 5.25 3.81
C PRO A 3 63.54 6.07 2.88
N ARG A 4 62.23 5.81 3.04
CA ARG A 4 61.03 6.64 2.80
C ARG A 4 61.26 8.15 2.56
N ARG A 5 60.62 8.76 1.53
CA ARG A 5 59.94 10.08 1.67
C ARG A 5 59.21 10.58 0.42
N TRP A 6 57.89 10.73 0.56
CA TRP A 6 57.10 11.91 0.18
C TRP A 6 56.96 12.25 -1.33
N GLN A 7 55.75 12.16 -1.88
CA GLN A 7 54.73 13.24 -1.85
C GLN A 7 55.30 14.60 -2.34
N LYS A 8 54.99 14.92 -3.60
CA LYS A 8 54.94 16.22 -4.32
C LYS A 8 55.17 15.85 -5.80
N GLU A 9 54.28 16.08 -6.75
CA GLU A 9 53.64 17.33 -7.18
C GLU A 9 52.27 16.95 -7.76
N SER A 10 51.12 17.44 -7.28
CA SER A 10 50.60 18.81 -7.36
C SER A 10 50.55 19.38 -8.79
N LYS A 11 49.32 19.36 -9.34
CA LYS A 11 48.69 20.25 -10.34
C LYS A 11 48.62 19.74 -11.79
N ARG A 12 47.42 19.98 -12.36
CA ARG A 12 46.89 19.66 -13.70
C ARG A 12 46.24 18.27 -13.70
N GLU A 13 44.92 18.10 -13.83
CA GLU A 13 43.95 18.85 -14.63
C GLU A 13 42.62 19.03 -13.91
N HIS A 14 41.96 20.09 -14.35
CA HIS A 14 40.65 20.54 -13.92
C HIS A 14 39.63 19.75 -14.75
N ASP A 15 39.04 18.69 -14.19
CA ASP A 15 37.96 18.00 -14.90
C ASP A 15 36.78 18.96 -15.07
N PRO A 16 36.33 19.23 -16.32
CA PRO A 16 35.29 20.22 -16.55
C PRO A 16 33.96 19.70 -16.00
N ARG A 17 33.24 20.58 -15.29
CA ARG A 17 31.84 20.34 -14.90
C ARG A 17 31.04 19.94 -16.14
N PRO A 18 30.19 18.89 -16.09
CA PRO A 18 29.37 18.54 -17.22
C PRO A 18 28.41 19.70 -17.54
N SER A 19 28.49 20.15 -18.80
CA SER A 19 27.68 21.22 -19.34
C SER A 19 26.21 20.80 -19.41
N ILE A 20 25.37 21.65 -18.85
CA ILE A 20 23.92 21.73 -19.08
C ILE A 20 23.63 21.86 -20.59
N ALA A 21 23.24 20.76 -21.24
CA ALA A 21 22.30 20.72 -22.38
C ALA A 21 22.07 19.27 -22.84
N GLY A 22 20.81 18.82 -22.87
CA GLY A 22 20.41 17.58 -23.55
C GLY A 22 19.33 16.80 -22.80
N GLY A 23 18.07 17.13 -23.07
CA GLY A 23 16.93 16.39 -22.54
C GLY A 23 16.75 14.98 -23.13
N SER A 24 15.90 14.23 -22.44
CA SER A 24 15.31 12.92 -22.75
C SER A 24 16.26 11.73 -22.92
N LEU A 25 16.44 10.99 -21.83
CA LEU A 25 16.28 9.54 -21.81
C LEU A 25 15.88 9.16 -20.38
N ALA A 26 14.85 8.35 -20.29
CA ALA A 26 14.10 8.06 -19.08
C ALA A 26 14.99 7.48 -17.96
N GLU A 27 15.39 8.31 -17.00
CA GLU A 27 15.78 7.83 -15.68
C GLU A 27 14.50 7.47 -14.94
N GLY A 28 14.12 6.19 -15.02
CA GLY A 28 13.15 5.60 -14.10
C GLY A 28 13.72 5.70 -12.69
N ARG A 29 13.45 6.82 -12.02
CA ARG A 29 13.74 6.98 -10.60
C ARG A 29 12.98 5.88 -9.87
N ALA A 30 13.72 4.91 -9.31
CA ALA A 30 13.14 3.90 -8.44
C ALA A 30 12.38 4.62 -7.31
N PRO A 31 11.15 4.20 -6.97
CA PRO A 31 10.41 4.87 -5.91
C PRO A 31 11.16 4.68 -4.58
N ASP A 32 11.43 5.77 -3.87
CA ASP A 32 12.12 5.81 -2.57
C ASP A 32 11.27 5.22 -1.41
N GLY A 33 10.36 4.31 -1.71
CA GLY A 33 9.48 3.68 -0.74
C GLY A 33 8.66 2.55 -1.36
N TYR A 34 8.30 1.56 -0.54
CA TYR A 34 7.43 0.45 -0.91
C TYR A 34 6.00 0.96 -1.15
N ALA A 35 5.77 1.68 -2.24
CA ALA A 35 4.44 1.99 -2.71
C ALA A 35 3.89 0.74 -3.41
N GLN A 36 3.38 -0.20 -2.61
CA GLN A 36 2.77 -1.41 -3.13
C GLN A 36 1.36 -1.07 -3.61
N CYS A 37 1.20 -0.97 -4.93
CA CYS A 37 -0.07 -0.69 -5.57
C CYS A 37 -0.92 -1.98 -5.67
N LEU A 38 -2.17 -1.94 -5.22
CA LEU A 38 -3.14 -3.02 -5.41
C LEU A 38 -4.07 -2.68 -6.58
N TRP A 39 -4.16 -3.57 -7.56
CA TRP A 39 -5.17 -3.46 -8.61
C TRP A 39 -6.51 -4.01 -8.09
N VAL A 40 -7.57 -3.20 -8.19
CA VAL A 40 -8.90 -3.54 -7.70
C VAL A 40 -9.89 -3.47 -8.86
N HIS A 41 -10.64 -4.55 -9.08
CA HIS A 41 -11.71 -4.60 -10.07
C HIS A 41 -13.01 -3.99 -9.54
N THR A 42 -13.91 -3.61 -10.46
CA THR A 42 -15.26 -3.18 -10.10
C THR A 42 -15.99 -4.29 -9.34
N SER A 43 -16.62 -3.94 -8.22
CA SER A 43 -17.33 -4.87 -7.30
C SER A 43 -16.44 -5.80 -6.47
N GLN A 44 -15.13 -5.62 -6.49
CA GLN A 44 -14.23 -6.31 -5.56
C GLN A 44 -14.28 -5.66 -4.16
N VAL A 45 -14.30 -6.48 -3.12
CA VAL A 45 -14.24 -6.01 -1.73
C VAL A 45 -12.80 -5.71 -1.36
N THR A 46 -12.49 -4.47 -0.98
CA THR A 46 -11.15 -4.05 -0.54
C THR A 46 -10.92 -4.28 0.96
N MET A 47 -11.89 -3.88 1.79
CA MET A 47 -11.83 -4.04 3.25
C MET A 47 -13.11 -4.70 3.76
N SER A 48 -12.99 -5.59 4.74
CA SER A 48 -14.12 -6.25 5.38
C SER A 48 -13.88 -6.39 6.89
N ASN A 49 -14.90 -6.07 7.70
CA ASN A 49 -14.85 -6.19 9.15
C ASN A 49 -15.94 -7.17 9.63
N ARG A 50 -15.59 -8.03 10.59
CA ARG A 50 -16.54 -8.89 11.32
C ARG A 50 -16.63 -8.39 12.76
N THR A 51 -17.84 -8.10 13.23
CA THR A 51 -18.10 -7.66 14.60
C THR A 51 -19.36 -8.28 15.16
N LYS A 52 -19.60 -8.11 16.46
CA LYS A 52 -20.87 -8.42 17.09
C LYS A 52 -21.95 -7.44 16.61
N LEU A 53 -23.21 -7.85 16.64
CA LEU A 53 -24.34 -7.04 16.16
C LEU A 53 -24.44 -5.68 16.87
N GLN A 54 -24.04 -5.62 18.15
CA GLN A 54 -24.03 -4.40 18.97
C GLN A 54 -23.13 -3.30 18.41
N ASN A 55 -22.03 -3.63 17.72
CA ASN A 55 -21.05 -2.66 17.24
C ASN A 55 -21.28 -2.25 15.77
N LYS A 56 -22.43 -2.61 15.19
CA LYS A 56 -22.73 -2.41 13.77
C LYS A 56 -22.60 -0.94 13.34
N GLU A 57 -23.18 -0.02 14.11
CA GLU A 57 -23.20 1.41 13.77
C GLU A 57 -21.79 2.01 13.80
N HIS A 58 -20.99 1.67 14.81
CA HIS A 58 -19.60 2.11 14.93
C HIS A 58 -18.74 1.64 13.75
N VAL A 59 -18.95 0.41 13.27
CA VAL A 59 -18.22 -0.11 12.11
C VAL A 59 -18.63 0.59 10.83
N ILE A 60 -19.92 0.87 10.66
CA ILE A 60 -20.41 1.60 9.49
C ILE A 60 -19.76 2.99 9.44
N GLU A 61 -19.72 3.70 10.56
CA GLU A 61 -19.07 5.01 10.65
C GLU A 61 -17.56 4.93 10.39
N ALA A 62 -16.86 3.94 10.95
CA ALA A 62 -15.45 3.72 10.71
C ALA A 62 -15.15 3.49 9.21
N LEU A 63 -15.98 2.70 8.52
CA LEU A 63 -15.85 2.46 7.08
C LEU A 63 -16.17 3.70 6.25
N TYR A 64 -17.15 4.53 6.68
CA TYR A 64 -17.42 5.82 6.04
C TYR A 64 -16.21 6.75 6.13
N ARG A 65 -15.54 6.80 7.29
CA ARG A 65 -14.32 7.61 7.48
C ARG A 65 -13.14 7.05 6.67
N ALA A 66 -12.98 5.72 6.64
CA ALA A 66 -11.88 5.06 5.92
C ALA A 66 -12.00 5.23 4.40
N LYS A 67 -13.21 5.23 3.86
CA LYS A 67 -13.48 5.41 2.42
C LYS A 67 -12.85 6.68 1.85
N PHE A 68 -12.71 7.75 2.63
CA PHE A 68 -12.09 9.01 2.17
C PHE A 68 -10.59 8.90 1.87
N LYS A 69 -9.92 7.86 2.37
CA LYS A 69 -8.49 7.63 2.12
C LYS A 69 -8.24 6.91 0.80
N PHE A 70 -9.27 6.35 0.18
CA PHE A 70 -9.15 5.66 -1.09
C PHE A 70 -9.69 6.51 -2.23
N PRO A 71 -9.04 6.47 -3.40
CA PRO A 71 -9.54 7.17 -4.57
C PRO A 71 -10.84 6.54 -5.08
N GLY A 72 -11.73 7.39 -5.60
CA GLY A 72 -12.96 6.96 -6.28
C GLY A 72 -14.17 6.76 -5.36
N ARG A 73 -15.21 6.09 -5.89
CA ARG A 73 -16.48 5.87 -5.19
C ARG A 73 -16.60 4.42 -4.71
N GLN A 74 -16.35 4.21 -3.42
CA GLN A 74 -16.59 2.91 -2.79
C GLN A 74 -18.01 2.82 -2.19
N LYS A 75 -18.61 1.63 -2.15
CA LYS A 75 -19.91 1.39 -1.51
C LYS A 75 -19.70 0.53 -0.26
N ILE A 76 -20.41 0.85 0.81
CA ILE A 76 -20.43 0.05 2.04
C ILE A 76 -21.60 -0.92 1.92
N HIS A 77 -21.35 -2.20 2.13
CA HIS A 77 -22.36 -3.25 2.08
C HIS A 77 -22.34 -4.05 3.38
N ILE A 78 -23.53 -4.38 3.90
CA ILE A 78 -23.70 -5.29 5.03
C ILE A 78 -23.98 -6.67 4.46
N SER A 79 -23.05 -7.61 4.67
CA SER A 79 -23.19 -8.99 4.23
C SER A 79 -24.30 -9.72 4.99
N LYS A 80 -25.01 -10.62 4.30
CA LYS A 80 -25.94 -11.59 4.91
C LYS A 80 -25.24 -12.84 5.47
N LYS A 81 -23.96 -13.02 5.11
CA LYS A 81 -23.17 -14.17 5.54
C LYS A 81 -22.77 -14.07 7.00
N TRP A 82 -22.54 -15.21 7.63
CA TRP A 82 -21.99 -15.25 8.97
C TRP A 82 -20.50 -14.88 8.96
N GLY A 83 -20.21 -13.58 8.99
CA GLY A 83 -18.87 -13.04 8.95
C GLY A 83 -18.12 -13.38 7.66
N PHE A 84 -16.97 -14.05 7.78
CA PHE A 84 -16.11 -14.44 6.66
C PHE A 84 -16.35 -15.87 6.18
N THR A 85 -17.46 -16.48 6.58
CA THR A 85 -17.84 -17.83 6.14
C THR A 85 -18.65 -17.78 4.85
N LYS A 86 -18.88 -18.95 4.26
CA LYS A 86 -19.72 -19.09 3.06
C LYS A 86 -21.23 -19.14 3.38
N PHE A 87 -21.58 -19.47 4.62
CA PHE A 87 -22.95 -19.69 5.07
C PHE A 87 -23.66 -18.38 5.39
N ASN A 88 -24.98 -18.38 5.21
CA ASN A 88 -25.83 -17.31 5.71
C ASN A 88 -25.90 -17.36 7.25
N GLY A 89 -26.26 -16.23 7.89
CA GLY A 89 -26.46 -16.18 9.34
C GLY A 89 -27.47 -17.24 9.82
N ASP A 90 -28.62 -17.28 9.16
CA ASP A 90 -29.73 -18.17 9.51
C ASP A 90 -29.35 -19.66 9.34
N GLU A 91 -28.64 -20.01 8.26
CA GLU A 91 -28.14 -21.36 8.01
C GLU A 91 -27.13 -21.80 9.08
N PHE A 92 -26.26 -20.87 9.52
CA PHE A 92 -25.27 -21.15 10.54
C PHE A 92 -25.92 -21.39 11.90
N GLU A 93 -26.95 -20.62 12.25
CA GLU A 93 -27.71 -20.81 13.49
C GLU A 93 -28.39 -22.19 13.52
N ASN A 94 -29.00 -22.62 12.41
CA ASN A 94 -29.61 -23.95 12.30
C ASN A 94 -28.58 -25.07 12.45
N MET A 95 -27.43 -24.99 11.77
CA MET A 95 -26.36 -25.99 11.90
C MET A 95 -25.78 -26.08 13.32
N VAL A 96 -25.77 -24.98 14.07
CA VAL A 96 -25.30 -24.95 15.45
C VAL A 96 -26.37 -25.52 16.39
N ALA A 97 -27.66 -25.29 16.12
CA ALA A 97 -28.77 -25.78 16.92
C ALA A 97 -29.06 -27.28 16.74
N GLU A 98 -28.72 -27.86 15.58
CA GLU A 98 -28.86 -29.30 15.31
C GLU A 98 -27.79 -30.18 15.97
N LYS A 99 -26.80 -29.58 16.64
CA LYS A 99 -25.75 -30.27 17.40
C LYS A 99 -26.07 -30.36 18.89
#